data_AF-A0A3S4FT12-F1
#
_entry.id   AF-A0A3S4FT12-F1
#
_cell.length_a   1.000
_cell.length_b   1.000
_cell.length_c   1.000
_cell.angle_alpha   90.00
_cell.angle_beta   90.00
_cell.angle_gamma   90.00
#
_symmetry.space_group_name_H-M   'P 1'
#
loop_
_entity.id
_entity.type
_entity.pdbx_description
1 polymer ?
#
loop_
_entity_poly.entity_id
_entity_poly.type
_entity_poly.pdbx_seq_one_letter_code
_entity_poly.pdbx_strand_id
1 'polypeptide(L)'
;MEKLWGHPPLPINTRLSRLYVALAAALALAGTVGTAYAENVTVENGEKRIREVDFASLGKVSGQGSEWRVSDALAISDGLYVLDGGVMSVGRLNAADSSMTSKEHTEIVVSGSGSHLQIESYPRIEILSLSDHGRFSSASNSLELNGGLIIGSRGTLDGHARNDTDLAEKGWGIYTLGEAQAPGVLDPGIVISFDEYAAFGSRWNGIIFNHTADNYQFANTIKGTSGYTSLANFAGNTTMTGDLSDYHGDIFVKGGKLTINSDVGRNKIDTPYQGLYVERGGTLILNGTIGGFGRGIGFTTSLFVDPGAVLGGDATIGRTIIEGGGHISPGDGSTGKFDINSYLTFKDGAFYDVDIAADGRSDTMAVVGQTTIGNNVKVLVNMLDPYTSYQDEQTYRILTSEKDIAGMFSEAVLDSAFLEATFKRGQQFIDLLIKQITPGGDVTLDGDRHVSQSVSYAGAVSMGQDKVSNLLIDGGTFSAKKLIIGSERQSQATVRVEDGAKLVTERARIDYGLDDADYQHRPMATISGKGSEWRVNDWLSLAGKLDVLDGAQAQVGDLLLSERPAGRKNLRKFTSAAKARICTPGDTPMSMCWRWRTVGASVMTINS
;
A
#
# COMPACT_ATOMS: atom_id res chain seq x y z
N MET A 1 54.80 -4.26 2.93
CA MET A 1 55.92 -4.38 3.90
C MET A 1 57.18 -3.77 3.31
N GLU A 2 57.41 -2.48 3.57
CA GLU A 2 58.72 -1.85 3.41
C GLU A 2 59.16 -1.23 4.74
N LYS A 3 60.47 -1.24 4.96
CA LYS A 3 61.16 -1.19 6.25
C LYS A 3 60.91 0.11 7.03
N LEU A 4 60.50 -0.04 8.27
CA LEU A 4 60.80 0.90 9.35
C LEU A 4 61.24 0.08 10.57
N TRP A 5 62.48 0.31 11.04
CA TRP A 5 63.09 -0.18 12.29
C TRP A 5 63.69 -1.59 12.36
N GLY A 6 64.72 -1.88 11.56
CA GLY A 6 65.92 -2.64 12.00
C GLY A 6 65.79 -4.02 12.64
N HIS A 7 64.61 -4.63 12.69
CA HIS A 7 64.35 -5.94 13.26
C HIS A 7 63.83 -6.90 12.18
N PRO A 8 64.14 -8.20 12.26
CA PRO A 8 63.65 -9.18 11.31
C PRO A 8 62.11 -9.19 11.28
N PRO A 9 61.48 -9.49 10.13
CA PRO A 9 60.02 -9.58 10.04
C PRO A 9 59.53 -10.66 11.01
N LEU A 10 58.80 -10.23 12.04
CA LEU A 10 58.22 -11.15 13.03
C LEU A 10 56.93 -11.77 12.44
N PRO A 11 56.70 -13.07 12.69
CA PRO A 11 55.46 -13.72 12.27
C PRO A 11 54.24 -13.11 12.95
N ILE A 12 53.14 -13.00 12.19
CA ILE A 12 51.96 -12.16 12.46
C ILE A 12 51.19 -12.59 13.74
N ASN A 13 51.47 -13.75 14.34
CA ASN A 13 50.65 -14.34 15.42
C ASN A 13 51.36 -14.53 16.79
N THR A 14 52.26 -13.64 17.19
CA THR A 14 52.90 -13.73 18.52
C THR A 14 52.39 -12.66 19.50
N ARG A 15 52.44 -12.94 20.81
CA ARG A 15 52.09 -11.92 21.84
C ARG A 15 52.92 -10.65 21.72
N LEU A 16 54.18 -10.76 21.25
CA LEU A 16 55.06 -9.62 21.00
C LEU A 16 54.64 -8.82 19.75
N SER A 17 54.21 -9.46 18.66
CA SER A 17 53.71 -8.72 17.48
C SER A 17 52.43 -7.95 17.81
N ARG A 18 51.51 -8.54 18.59
CA ARG A 18 50.31 -7.83 19.09
C ARG A 18 50.65 -6.68 20.03
N LEU A 19 51.67 -6.82 20.87
CA LEU A 19 52.13 -5.75 21.77
C LEU A 19 52.81 -4.61 20.99
N TYR A 20 53.57 -4.91 19.95
CA TYR A 20 54.17 -3.90 19.06
C TYR A 20 53.13 -3.17 18.22
N VAL A 21 52.11 -3.88 17.70
CA VAL A 21 50.97 -3.26 17.00
C VAL A 21 50.17 -2.40 17.97
N ALA A 22 49.89 -2.87 19.19
CA ALA A 22 49.21 -2.08 20.22
C ALA A 22 50.01 -0.87 20.69
N LEU A 23 51.35 -0.95 20.72
CA LEU A 23 52.24 0.15 21.10
C LEU A 23 52.38 1.18 19.96
N ALA A 24 52.50 0.72 18.71
CA ALA A 24 52.48 1.59 17.53
C ALA A 24 51.11 2.25 17.34
N ALA A 25 50.02 1.52 17.60
CA ALA A 25 48.68 2.07 17.74
C ALA A 25 48.67 3.13 18.83
N ALA A 26 49.08 2.84 20.07
CA ALA A 26 49.09 3.81 21.16
C ALA A 26 49.90 5.09 20.86
N LEU A 27 51.03 4.99 20.16
CA LEU A 27 51.88 6.13 19.74
C LEU A 27 51.26 6.95 18.59
N ALA A 28 50.60 6.29 17.63
CA ALA A 28 49.86 6.96 16.56
C ALA A 28 48.54 7.57 17.08
N LEU A 29 47.86 6.88 18.01
CA LEU A 29 46.69 7.33 18.76
C LEU A 29 47.00 8.55 19.66
N ALA A 30 48.26 8.71 20.09
CA ALA A 30 48.77 9.87 20.81
C ALA A 30 49.30 11.00 19.88
N GLY A 31 49.10 10.89 18.56
CA GLY A 31 49.43 11.96 17.59
C GLY A 31 50.91 12.06 17.19
N THR A 32 51.75 11.06 17.48
CA THR A 32 53.20 11.12 17.21
C THR A 32 53.68 10.37 15.95
N VAL A 33 52.81 9.58 15.30
CA VAL A 33 53.16 8.81 14.08
C VAL A 33 52.05 8.95 13.03
N GLY A 34 52.43 9.10 11.75
CA GLY A 34 51.51 9.41 10.65
C GLY A 34 50.63 8.26 10.16
N THR A 35 50.93 7.01 10.53
CA THR A 35 50.19 5.80 10.15
C THR A 35 49.88 4.94 11.38
N ALA A 36 48.71 4.29 11.40
CA ALA A 36 48.27 3.39 12.48
C ALA A 36 47.73 2.06 11.95
N TYR A 37 47.99 0.99 12.71
CA TYR A 37 47.33 -0.31 12.60
C TYR A 37 46.58 -0.56 13.90
N ALA A 38 45.28 -0.86 13.85
CA ALA A 38 44.49 -1.16 15.03
C ALA A 38 43.52 -2.31 14.74
N GLU A 39 43.22 -3.15 15.73
CA GLU A 39 42.07 -4.06 15.61
C GLU A 39 40.79 -3.23 15.69
N ASN A 40 40.60 -2.47 16.78
CA ASN A 40 39.43 -1.63 16.99
C ASN A 40 39.80 -0.17 17.29
N VAL A 41 39.06 0.77 16.71
CA VAL A 41 39.12 2.19 17.04
C VAL A 41 37.77 2.65 17.57
N THR A 42 37.76 3.24 18.77
CA THR A 42 36.55 3.80 19.37
C THR A 42 36.80 5.23 19.83
N VAL A 43 35.87 6.12 19.50
CA VAL A 43 35.83 7.53 19.95
C VAL A 43 34.48 7.78 20.60
N GLU A 44 34.49 7.96 21.92
CA GLU A 44 33.34 8.25 22.75
C GLU A 44 33.70 9.44 23.65
N ASN A 45 32.91 10.51 23.61
CA ASN A 45 33.10 11.74 24.39
C ASN A 45 34.44 12.45 24.15
N GLY A 46 34.80 12.69 22.89
CA GLY A 46 36.00 13.46 22.57
C GLY A 46 36.36 13.50 21.09
N GLU A 47 37.47 14.18 20.79
CA GLU A 47 37.96 14.31 19.42
C GLU A 47 39.23 13.47 19.21
N LYS A 48 39.34 12.89 18.02
CA LYS A 48 40.55 12.21 17.56
C LYS A 48 40.91 12.67 16.15
N ARG A 49 42.19 13.01 15.95
CA ARG A 49 42.74 13.37 14.64
C ARG A 49 43.90 12.46 14.29
N ILE A 50 43.86 11.91 13.09
CA ILE A 50 44.95 11.10 12.55
C ILE A 50 45.10 11.39 11.05
N ARG A 51 46.32 11.23 10.54
CA ARG A 51 46.55 11.41 9.11
C ARG A 51 46.05 10.19 8.33
N GLU A 52 46.58 9.03 8.63
CA GLU A 52 46.31 7.80 7.88
C GLU A 52 46.16 6.59 8.83
N VAL A 53 45.22 5.71 8.48
CA VAL A 53 45.00 4.41 9.13
C VAL A 53 45.10 3.35 8.05
N ASP A 54 46.24 2.67 8.01
CA ASP A 54 46.57 1.65 7.00
C ASP A 54 45.64 0.44 7.10
N PHE A 55 45.17 0.13 8.31
CA PHE A 55 44.24 -0.96 8.56
C PHE A 55 43.55 -0.81 9.92
N ALA A 56 42.22 -0.92 9.90
CA ALA A 56 41.39 -1.16 11.08
C ALA A 56 40.39 -2.29 10.81
N SER A 57 40.12 -3.15 11.80
CA SER A 57 38.99 -4.08 11.68
C SER A 57 37.68 -3.33 11.92
N LEU A 58 37.57 -2.65 13.06
CA LEU A 58 36.37 -1.93 13.47
C LEU A 58 36.65 -0.45 13.79
N GLY A 59 35.74 0.43 13.39
CA GLY A 59 35.72 1.85 13.73
C GLY A 59 34.39 2.24 14.34
N LYS A 60 34.40 2.93 15.48
CA LYS A 60 33.19 3.44 16.14
C LYS A 60 33.41 4.88 16.61
N VAL A 61 32.49 5.76 16.25
CA VAL A 61 32.36 7.12 16.79
C VAL A 61 30.95 7.25 17.32
N SER A 62 30.79 7.53 18.61
CA SER A 62 29.46 7.60 19.23
C SER A 62 29.37 8.70 20.28
N GLY A 63 28.20 9.32 20.38
CA GLY A 63 27.89 10.35 21.37
C GLY A 63 28.07 11.77 20.84
N GLN A 64 27.24 12.68 21.34
CA GLN A 64 27.26 14.08 20.96
C GLN A 64 28.62 14.73 21.27
N GLY A 65 29.20 15.39 20.27
CA GLY A 65 30.51 16.05 20.40
C GLY A 65 31.70 15.11 20.22
N SER A 66 31.47 13.82 19.94
CA SER A 66 32.52 12.91 19.52
C SER A 66 32.89 13.15 18.06
N GLU A 67 34.16 13.39 17.76
CA GLU A 67 34.64 13.58 16.38
C GLU A 67 35.85 12.67 16.09
N TRP A 68 35.84 11.99 14.94
CA TRP A 68 37.03 11.36 14.40
C TRP A 68 37.36 11.90 13.01
N ARG A 69 38.55 12.49 12.89
CA ARG A 69 39.07 13.01 11.63
C ARG A 69 40.26 12.18 11.15
N VAL A 70 40.12 11.59 9.95
CA VAL A 70 41.19 10.91 9.21
C VAL A 70 41.48 11.74 7.96
N SER A 71 42.58 12.50 7.94
CA SER A 71 42.76 13.52 6.89
C SER A 71 43.19 12.96 5.52
N ASP A 72 43.78 11.76 5.46
CA ASP A 72 44.32 11.16 4.23
C ASP A 72 43.53 9.91 3.85
N ALA A 73 43.76 8.77 4.52
CA ALA A 73 43.10 7.51 4.19
C ALA A 73 42.74 6.67 5.41
N LEU A 74 41.59 5.99 5.32
CA LEU A 74 41.13 4.96 6.25
C LEU A 74 40.84 3.69 5.46
N ALA A 75 41.52 2.60 5.79
CA ALA A 75 41.14 1.26 5.36
C ALA A 75 40.46 0.51 6.51
N ILE A 76 39.29 -0.06 6.23
CA ILE A 76 38.48 -0.78 7.23
C ILE A 76 37.92 -2.08 6.64
N SER A 77 37.96 -3.18 7.40
CA SER A 77 37.54 -4.50 6.89
C SER A 77 36.20 -5.00 7.45
N ASP A 78 35.90 -4.76 8.73
CA ASP A 78 34.75 -5.40 9.37
C ASP A 78 33.57 -4.41 9.44
N GLY A 79 33.81 -3.19 9.91
CA GLY A 79 32.76 -2.17 9.84
C GLY A 79 33.07 -0.83 10.48
N LEU A 80 32.27 0.17 10.10
CA LEU A 80 32.36 1.54 10.55
C LEU A 80 31.03 2.04 11.10
N TYR A 81 31.02 2.52 12.34
CA TYR A 81 29.80 2.90 13.06
C TYR A 81 29.90 4.35 13.51
N VAL A 82 29.02 5.21 13.00
CA VAL A 82 28.91 6.62 13.38
C VAL A 82 27.52 6.83 13.99
N LEU A 83 27.47 6.88 15.32
CA LEU A 83 26.25 6.68 16.10
C LEU A 83 25.96 7.84 17.05
N ASP A 84 24.69 8.03 17.42
CA ASP A 84 24.27 8.84 18.57
C ASP A 84 24.86 10.27 18.63
N GLY A 85 24.96 10.96 17.49
CA GLY A 85 25.50 12.31 17.39
C GLY A 85 27.00 12.40 17.12
N GLY A 86 27.66 11.27 16.87
CA GLY A 86 29.07 11.20 16.51
C GLY A 86 29.35 11.72 15.10
N VAL A 87 30.49 12.37 14.89
CA VAL A 87 30.87 12.93 13.58
C VAL A 87 32.17 12.33 13.10
N MET A 88 32.24 12.01 11.81
CA MET A 88 33.45 11.47 11.20
C MET A 88 33.72 12.12 9.85
N SER A 89 34.97 12.54 9.64
CA SER A 89 35.47 13.04 8.35
C SER A 89 36.66 12.20 7.91
N VAL A 90 36.60 11.70 6.69
CA VAL A 90 37.62 10.83 6.09
C VAL A 90 38.05 11.41 4.74
N GLY A 91 39.35 11.55 4.53
CA GLY A 91 39.92 11.92 3.23
C GLY A 91 39.48 10.92 2.14
N ARG A 92 40.02 9.70 2.22
CA ARG A 92 39.68 8.54 1.38
C ARG A 92 39.28 7.35 2.22
N LEU A 93 38.13 6.76 1.92
CA LEU A 93 37.66 5.54 2.58
C LEU A 93 37.82 4.33 1.65
N ASN A 94 38.52 3.31 2.14
CA ASN A 94 38.63 2.00 1.51
C ASN A 94 37.87 1.00 2.38
N ALA A 95 36.57 0.81 2.09
CA ALA A 95 35.63 0.00 2.87
C ALA A 95 34.80 -0.93 1.97
N ALA A 96 35.40 -1.40 0.88
CA ALA A 96 34.79 -2.34 -0.03
C ALA A 96 35.70 -3.56 -0.17
N ASP A 97 35.22 -4.73 0.22
CA ASP A 97 35.80 -5.97 -0.26
C ASP A 97 35.42 -6.16 -1.74
N SER A 98 36.30 -6.78 -2.52
CA SER A 98 36.06 -7.19 -3.91
C SER A 98 36.16 -8.70 -4.07
N SER A 99 36.39 -9.43 -2.97
CA SER A 99 36.48 -10.88 -2.94
C SER A 99 35.16 -11.51 -3.34
N MET A 100 35.18 -12.28 -4.43
CA MET A 100 33.99 -13.00 -4.89
C MET A 100 33.54 -14.11 -3.95
N THR A 101 34.45 -14.61 -3.11
CA THR A 101 34.25 -15.79 -2.26
C THR A 101 34.10 -15.43 -0.78
N SER A 102 34.23 -14.16 -0.41
CA SER A 102 34.03 -13.73 0.98
C SER A 102 32.56 -13.90 1.36
N LYS A 103 32.33 -14.24 2.63
CA LYS A 103 30.99 -14.29 3.25
C LYS A 103 30.82 -13.25 4.36
N GLU A 104 31.86 -12.46 4.58
CA GLU A 104 31.92 -11.37 5.53
C GLU A 104 32.01 -10.09 4.72
N HIS A 105 31.20 -9.10 5.11
CA HIS A 105 31.05 -7.86 4.35
C HIS A 105 31.30 -6.66 5.24
N THR A 106 31.94 -5.63 4.68
CA THR A 106 32.20 -4.40 5.41
C THR A 106 30.91 -3.59 5.52
N GLU A 107 30.42 -3.42 6.74
CA GLU A 107 29.22 -2.63 7.02
C GLU A 107 29.56 -1.23 7.50
N ILE A 108 28.95 -0.22 6.88
CA ILE A 108 28.98 1.16 7.37
C ILE A 108 27.60 1.54 7.87
N VAL A 109 27.51 1.94 9.14
CA VAL A 109 26.27 2.37 9.78
C VAL A 109 26.41 3.81 10.23
N VAL A 110 25.51 4.68 9.75
CA VAL A 110 25.35 6.04 10.27
C VAL A 110 23.95 6.17 10.82
N SER A 111 23.85 6.32 12.15
CA SER A 111 22.56 6.29 12.83
C SER A 111 22.50 7.27 14.00
N GLY A 112 21.32 7.84 14.25
CA GLY A 112 21.08 8.78 15.34
C GLY A 112 21.20 10.24 14.91
N SER A 113 20.37 11.07 15.52
CA SER A 113 20.33 12.51 15.22
C SER A 113 21.67 13.19 15.49
N GLY A 114 22.17 13.92 14.49
CA GLY A 114 23.47 14.59 14.55
C GLY A 114 24.65 13.70 14.13
N SER A 115 24.43 12.40 13.91
CA SER A 115 25.46 11.52 13.38
C SER A 115 25.76 11.85 11.93
N HIS A 116 27.04 11.98 11.58
CA HIS A 116 27.44 12.41 10.24
C HIS A 116 28.74 11.77 9.79
N LEU A 117 28.72 11.07 8.66
CA LEU A 117 29.90 10.60 7.94
C LEU A 117 30.13 11.44 6.68
N GLN A 118 31.26 12.16 6.65
CA GLN A 118 31.73 12.94 5.51
C GLN A 118 32.94 12.26 4.87
N ILE A 119 32.90 12.06 3.56
CA ILE A 119 34.04 11.58 2.77
C ILE A 119 34.47 12.67 1.79
N GLU A 120 35.76 13.01 1.77
CA GLU A 120 36.31 14.09 0.94
C GLU A 120 36.66 13.63 -0.49
N SER A 121 36.69 12.32 -0.73
CA SER A 121 36.98 11.70 -2.03
C SER A 121 35.77 11.00 -2.64
N TYR A 122 36.02 10.19 -3.67
CA TYR A 122 35.07 9.24 -4.24
C TYR A 122 34.94 8.00 -3.34
N PRO A 123 33.80 7.75 -2.68
CA PRO A 123 33.63 6.63 -1.77
C PRO A 123 33.22 5.36 -2.52
N ARG A 124 33.92 4.26 -2.22
CA ARG A 124 33.57 2.89 -2.59
C ARG A 124 33.22 2.14 -1.32
N ILE A 125 31.95 1.76 -1.18
CA ILE A 125 31.41 1.16 0.03
C ILE A 125 30.70 -0.14 -0.35
N GLU A 126 30.89 -1.19 0.44
CA GLU A 126 30.13 -2.43 0.24
C GLU A 126 28.69 -2.28 0.72
N ILE A 127 28.47 -2.02 2.02
CA ILE A 127 27.13 -1.76 2.58
C ILE A 127 27.10 -0.42 3.31
N LEU A 128 26.13 0.43 2.99
CA LEU A 128 25.84 1.67 3.70
C LEU A 128 24.41 1.63 4.27
N SER A 129 24.29 1.65 5.59
CA SER A 129 23.03 1.77 6.31
C SER A 129 22.89 3.16 6.93
N LEU A 130 21.83 3.90 6.54
CA LEU A 130 21.51 5.22 7.08
C LEU A 130 20.16 5.17 7.78
N SER A 131 20.13 5.40 9.09
CA SER A 131 18.88 5.35 9.87
C SER A 131 18.85 6.43 10.95
N ASP A 132 17.70 6.62 11.56
CA ASP A 132 17.45 7.56 12.66
C ASP A 132 18.09 8.94 12.46
N HIS A 133 17.88 9.52 11.27
CA HIS A 133 18.42 10.82 10.86
C HIS A 133 19.95 10.92 10.72
N GLY A 134 20.67 9.79 10.76
CA GLY A 134 22.10 9.72 10.45
C GLY A 134 22.38 10.15 9.01
N ARG A 135 23.41 10.98 8.81
CA ARG A 135 23.69 11.63 7.53
C ARG A 135 24.96 11.12 6.86
N PHE A 136 24.90 10.89 5.55
CA PHE A 136 26.07 10.65 4.72
C PHE A 136 26.23 11.73 3.65
N SER A 137 27.48 12.15 3.44
CA SER A 137 27.84 13.15 2.45
C SER A 137 29.20 12.85 1.82
N SER A 138 29.36 13.26 0.57
CA SER A 138 30.58 13.04 -0.21
C SER A 138 30.93 14.31 -0.98
N ALA A 139 32.16 14.82 -0.84
CA ALA A 139 32.60 16.02 -1.56
C ALA A 139 32.66 15.81 -3.09
N SER A 140 32.76 14.55 -3.54
CA SER A 140 32.70 14.18 -4.96
C SER A 140 31.27 14.12 -5.52
N ASN A 141 30.24 14.22 -4.69
CA ASN A 141 28.84 13.99 -5.09
C ASN A 141 28.63 12.63 -5.77
N SER A 142 29.41 11.62 -5.37
CA SER A 142 29.30 10.26 -5.86
C SER A 142 29.31 9.25 -4.73
N LEU A 143 28.67 8.12 -4.96
CA LEU A 143 28.69 6.94 -4.11
C LEU A 143 28.68 5.68 -4.99
N GLU A 144 29.76 4.91 -4.93
CA GLU A 144 29.81 3.58 -5.56
C GLU A 144 29.56 2.49 -4.54
N LEU A 145 28.56 1.66 -4.81
CA LEU A 145 28.15 0.54 -3.96
C LEU A 145 28.58 -0.79 -4.56
N ASN A 146 29.02 -1.71 -3.70
CA ASN A 146 29.38 -3.07 -4.08
C ASN A 146 28.62 -4.11 -3.23
N GLY A 147 27.33 -3.88 -3.05
CA GLY A 147 26.48 -4.48 -2.06
C GLY A 147 25.22 -3.65 -2.01
N GLY A 148 25.00 -2.84 -0.97
CA GLY A 148 23.74 -2.10 -0.92
C GLY A 148 23.72 -0.82 -0.11
N LEU A 149 22.71 -0.01 -0.42
CA LEU A 149 22.28 1.15 0.36
C LEU A 149 20.98 0.79 1.06
N ILE A 150 20.96 0.91 2.39
CA ILE A 150 19.77 0.68 3.22
C ILE A 150 19.41 1.98 3.90
N ILE A 151 18.16 2.42 3.72
CA ILE A 151 17.61 3.61 4.34
C ILE A 151 16.54 3.22 5.36
N GLY A 152 16.69 3.71 6.58
CA GLY A 152 15.77 3.51 7.70
C GLY A 152 15.97 2.23 8.49
N SER A 153 16.98 1.45 8.19
CA SER A 153 17.28 0.22 8.91
C SER A 153 18.78 -0.07 8.85
N ARG A 154 19.25 -0.91 9.76
CA ARG A 154 20.51 -1.64 9.58
C ARG A 154 20.28 -2.77 8.56
N GLY A 155 21.26 -3.07 7.72
CA GLY A 155 21.23 -4.21 6.81
C GLY A 155 22.59 -4.88 6.69
N THR A 156 22.62 -6.22 6.61
CA THR A 156 23.84 -7.01 6.45
C THR A 156 23.71 -8.03 5.31
N LEU A 157 24.85 -8.46 4.76
CA LEU A 157 24.96 -9.54 3.75
C LEU A 157 25.66 -10.79 4.30
N ASP A 158 25.95 -10.83 5.60
CA ASP A 158 26.77 -11.88 6.20
C ASP A 158 26.21 -13.28 5.94
N GLY A 159 27.10 -14.19 5.52
CA GLY A 159 26.76 -15.56 5.16
C GLY A 159 26.59 -15.82 3.66
N HIS A 160 26.45 -14.76 2.86
CA HIS A 160 26.34 -14.84 1.40
C HIS A 160 27.66 -14.47 0.73
N ALA A 161 27.99 -15.13 -0.39
CA ALA A 161 29.13 -14.73 -1.22
C ALA A 161 28.64 -14.21 -2.57
N ARG A 162 29.44 -13.35 -3.23
CA ARG A 162 29.06 -12.78 -4.53
C ARG A 162 28.95 -13.80 -5.65
N ASN A 163 29.62 -14.93 -5.50
CA ASN A 163 29.54 -16.05 -6.44
C ASN A 163 28.65 -17.19 -5.94
N ASP A 164 27.88 -16.98 -4.88
CA ASP A 164 26.99 -17.99 -4.35
C ASP A 164 25.96 -18.37 -5.43
N THR A 165 25.72 -19.66 -5.61
CA THR A 165 24.70 -20.15 -6.54
C THR A 165 23.29 -19.95 -6.00
N ASP A 166 23.16 -19.76 -4.67
CA ASP A 166 21.91 -19.48 -3.97
C ASP A 166 21.56 -17.98 -3.98
N LEU A 167 22.24 -17.16 -4.80
CA LEU A 167 21.87 -15.76 -5.01
C LEU A 167 20.43 -15.71 -5.52
N ALA A 168 19.53 -15.30 -4.62
CA ALA A 168 18.11 -15.25 -4.89
C ALA A 168 17.85 -14.54 -6.22
N GLU A 169 16.97 -15.10 -7.06
CA GLU A 169 16.59 -14.52 -8.35
C GLU A 169 16.22 -13.03 -8.22
N LYS A 170 15.79 -12.59 -7.03
CA LYS A 170 15.28 -11.24 -6.77
C LYS A 170 16.27 -10.25 -6.14
N GLY A 171 17.48 -10.66 -5.75
CA GLY A 171 18.55 -9.77 -5.27
C GLY A 171 18.37 -9.05 -3.92
N TRP A 172 17.15 -8.68 -3.51
CA TRP A 172 16.89 -8.16 -2.16
C TRP A 172 16.85 -9.26 -1.10
N GLY A 173 16.60 -10.51 -1.50
CA GLY A 173 16.40 -11.64 -0.58
C GLY A 173 17.66 -12.11 0.16
N ILE A 174 18.82 -11.55 -0.18
CA ILE A 174 20.12 -11.86 0.46
C ILE A 174 20.45 -10.92 1.63
N TYR A 175 19.68 -9.84 1.82
CA TYR A 175 19.90 -8.90 2.91
C TYR A 175 19.16 -9.37 4.16
N THR A 176 19.87 -9.39 5.29
CA THR A 176 19.24 -9.46 6.61
C THR A 176 18.99 -8.05 7.11
N LEU A 177 17.72 -7.68 7.28
CA LEU A 177 17.30 -6.35 7.72
C LEU A 177 16.97 -6.33 9.22
N GLY A 178 17.33 -5.23 9.88
CA GLY A 178 16.80 -4.89 11.19
C GLY A 178 15.38 -4.35 11.14
N GLU A 179 14.87 -3.94 12.30
CA GLU A 179 13.59 -3.25 12.42
C GLU A 179 13.60 -1.91 11.69
N ALA A 180 12.44 -1.51 11.17
CA ALA A 180 12.27 -0.19 10.56
C ALA A 180 12.45 0.93 11.59
N GLN A 181 13.20 1.96 11.22
CA GLN A 181 13.51 3.16 12.01
C GLN A 181 13.19 4.41 11.17
N ALA A 182 13.34 5.60 11.77
CA ALA A 182 13.28 6.83 10.99
C ALA A 182 14.36 6.79 9.87
N PRO A 183 14.08 7.33 8.68
CA PRO A 183 15.04 7.29 7.58
C PRO A 183 16.29 8.11 7.91
N GLY A 184 17.45 7.64 7.46
CA GLY A 184 18.67 8.45 7.41
C GLY A 184 18.65 9.42 6.23
N VAL A 185 19.70 10.24 6.13
CA VAL A 185 19.83 11.29 5.11
C VAL A 185 21.02 11.00 4.21
N LEU A 186 20.74 10.80 2.93
CA LEU A 186 21.76 10.86 1.88
C LEU A 186 21.72 12.26 1.27
N ASP A 187 22.87 12.94 1.16
CA ASP A 187 22.90 14.28 0.59
C ASP A 187 22.33 14.34 -0.84
N PRO A 188 21.45 15.32 -1.15
CA PRO A 188 20.61 15.31 -2.36
C PRO A 188 21.33 15.52 -3.70
N GLY A 189 22.66 15.68 -3.70
CA GLY A 189 23.49 15.77 -4.92
C GLY A 189 24.25 14.49 -5.26
N ILE A 190 24.23 13.49 -4.38
CA ILE A 190 25.01 12.26 -4.58
C ILE A 190 24.40 11.43 -5.70
N VAL A 191 25.22 11.13 -6.72
CA VAL A 191 24.92 10.15 -7.75
C VAL A 191 25.34 8.77 -7.26
N ILE A 192 24.39 7.84 -7.24
CA ILE A 192 24.61 6.45 -6.84
C ILE A 192 24.94 5.64 -8.08
N SER A 193 26.03 4.88 -8.01
CA SER A 193 26.41 3.88 -9.01
C SER A 193 26.76 2.57 -8.32
N PHE A 194 26.75 1.48 -9.08
CA PHE A 194 27.09 0.16 -8.57
C PHE A 194 28.33 -0.37 -9.27
N ASP A 195 29.10 -1.19 -8.57
CA ASP A 195 30.11 -2.03 -9.20
C ASP A 195 29.38 -3.03 -10.12
N GLU A 196 29.63 -2.91 -11.43
CA GLU A 196 28.91 -3.64 -12.47
C GLU A 196 29.52 -5.01 -12.76
N TYR A 197 30.26 -5.59 -11.80
CA TYR A 197 30.88 -6.90 -11.98
C TYR A 197 29.82 -8.00 -12.14
N ALA A 198 29.49 -8.29 -13.40
CA ALA A 198 28.39 -9.15 -13.85
C ALA A 198 28.71 -10.66 -13.81
N ALA A 199 29.63 -11.10 -12.94
CA ALA A 199 29.90 -12.52 -12.86
C ALA A 199 28.64 -13.24 -12.36
N PHE A 200 28.07 -14.07 -13.24
CA PHE A 200 26.95 -14.98 -13.02
C PHE A 200 25.52 -14.41 -13.14
N GLY A 201 25.34 -13.16 -13.57
CA GLY A 201 23.99 -12.61 -13.81
C GLY A 201 23.15 -12.42 -12.54
N SER A 202 23.80 -12.44 -11.38
CA SER A 202 23.19 -12.39 -10.05
C SER A 202 22.86 -10.96 -9.63
N ARG A 203 21.75 -10.77 -8.91
CA ARG A 203 21.32 -9.46 -8.41
C ARG A 203 21.96 -9.13 -7.06
N TRP A 204 23.29 -8.97 -7.03
CA TRP A 204 24.05 -8.68 -5.80
C TRP A 204 23.71 -7.30 -5.21
N ASN A 205 23.54 -6.31 -6.09
CA ASN A 205 23.45 -4.93 -5.68
C ASN A 205 22.02 -4.51 -5.30
N GLY A 206 21.85 -3.74 -4.22
CA GLY A 206 20.54 -3.37 -3.69
C GLY A 206 20.41 -1.91 -3.22
N ILE A 207 19.23 -1.32 -3.44
CA ILE A 207 18.75 -0.16 -2.67
C ILE A 207 17.50 -0.61 -1.92
N ILE A 208 17.50 -0.44 -0.59
CA ILE A 208 16.42 -0.90 0.28
C ILE A 208 15.90 0.26 1.12
N PHE A 209 14.59 0.49 1.04
CA PHE A 209 13.86 1.38 1.93
C PHE A 209 13.11 0.53 2.96
N ASN A 210 13.47 0.66 4.23
CA ASN A 210 12.79 0.00 5.33
C ASN A 210 12.70 1.00 6.49
N HIS A 211 11.73 1.91 6.42
CA HIS A 211 11.64 3.04 7.36
C HIS A 211 10.23 3.27 7.88
N THR A 212 10.10 4.11 8.91
CA THR A 212 8.81 4.44 9.55
C THR A 212 8.17 5.73 9.07
N ALA A 213 8.83 6.50 8.19
CA ALA A 213 8.29 7.77 7.69
C ALA A 213 7.14 7.59 6.70
N ASP A 214 6.16 8.50 6.77
CA ASP A 214 4.97 8.53 5.91
C ASP A 214 5.14 9.35 4.62
N ASN A 215 6.29 10.00 4.43
CA ASN A 215 6.55 10.89 3.29
C ASN A 215 8.04 11.09 2.96
N TYR A 216 8.86 10.05 3.11
CA TYR A 216 10.29 10.14 2.83
C TYR A 216 10.57 10.49 1.37
N GLN A 217 11.42 11.48 1.14
CA GLN A 217 11.79 11.93 -0.21
C GLN A 217 13.20 11.46 -0.55
N PHE A 218 13.33 10.78 -1.69
CA PHE A 218 14.61 10.30 -2.21
C PHE A 218 14.86 10.90 -3.60
N ALA A 219 15.67 11.97 -3.65
CA ALA A 219 15.88 12.76 -4.85
C ALA A 219 17.18 12.43 -5.60
N ASN A 220 17.95 11.44 -5.12
CA ASN A 220 19.24 11.11 -5.69
C ASN A 220 19.12 10.41 -7.05
N THR A 221 20.04 10.75 -7.97
CA THR A 221 20.21 10.02 -9.23
C THR A 221 20.75 8.63 -8.96
N ILE A 222 20.16 7.62 -9.59
CA ILE A 222 20.62 6.24 -9.52
C ILE A 222 21.00 5.75 -10.92
N LYS A 223 22.23 5.28 -11.05
CA LYS A 223 22.76 4.66 -12.27
C LYS A 223 22.97 3.18 -12.03
N GLY A 224 22.31 2.33 -12.83
CA GLY A 224 22.42 0.87 -12.72
C GLY A 224 22.19 0.22 -14.08
N THR A 225 23.23 0.19 -14.91
CA THR A 225 23.05 -0.07 -16.35
C THR A 225 22.93 -1.55 -16.69
N SER A 226 23.30 -2.45 -15.77
CA SER A 226 23.48 -3.87 -16.05
C SER A 226 22.24 -4.74 -15.84
N GLY A 227 21.21 -4.23 -15.15
CA GLY A 227 20.02 -5.01 -14.77
C GLY A 227 20.22 -5.96 -13.58
N TYR A 228 21.41 -5.93 -12.97
CA TYR A 228 21.80 -6.78 -11.82
C TYR A 228 21.67 -6.06 -10.48
N THR A 229 20.85 -5.02 -10.43
CA THR A 229 20.54 -4.27 -9.21
C THR A 229 19.08 -4.49 -8.86
N SER A 230 18.74 -4.39 -7.58
CA SER A 230 17.35 -4.41 -7.12
C SER A 230 17.05 -3.18 -6.28
N LEU A 231 15.83 -2.66 -6.40
CA LEU A 231 15.29 -1.64 -5.54
C LEU A 231 14.10 -2.22 -4.80
N ALA A 232 14.08 -2.12 -3.47
CA ALA A 232 13.02 -2.70 -2.66
C ALA A 232 12.48 -1.70 -1.63
N ASN A 233 11.15 -1.53 -1.58
CA ASN A 233 10.46 -0.85 -0.49
C ASN A 233 9.80 -1.88 0.42
N PHE A 234 10.27 -1.99 1.67
CA PHE A 234 9.75 -2.92 2.67
C PHE A 234 8.71 -2.28 3.59
N ALA A 235 8.96 -1.05 4.02
CA ALA A 235 8.10 -0.32 4.94
C ALA A 235 8.25 1.18 4.73
N GLY A 236 7.22 1.91 5.17
CA GLY A 236 7.14 3.35 5.02
C GLY A 236 6.73 3.79 3.62
N ASN A 237 6.57 5.10 3.48
CA ASN A 237 6.16 5.72 2.24
C ASN A 237 7.33 6.52 1.64
N THR A 238 7.87 6.00 0.54
CA THR A 238 9.00 6.60 -0.17
C THR A 238 8.51 7.26 -1.46
N THR A 239 8.92 8.51 -1.70
CA THR A 239 8.76 9.18 -2.98
C THR A 239 10.13 9.38 -3.62
N MET A 240 10.33 8.81 -4.79
CA MET A 240 11.54 8.96 -5.59
C MET A 240 11.32 10.03 -6.66
N THR A 241 12.18 11.06 -6.67
CA THR A 241 12.13 12.16 -7.64
C THR A 241 13.45 12.36 -8.40
N GLY A 242 14.48 11.58 -8.05
CA GLY A 242 15.76 11.62 -8.73
C GLY A 242 15.72 10.99 -10.12
N ASP A 243 16.77 11.23 -10.90
CA ASP A 243 16.89 10.65 -12.24
C ASP A 243 17.17 9.14 -12.17
N LEU A 244 16.26 8.36 -12.75
CA LEU A 244 16.32 6.89 -12.85
C LEU A 244 16.44 6.42 -14.31
N SER A 245 16.75 7.31 -15.25
CA SER A 245 16.79 6.99 -16.69
C SER A 245 17.82 5.91 -17.04
N ASP A 246 18.89 5.79 -16.25
CA ASP A 246 19.95 4.78 -16.39
C ASP A 246 19.74 3.57 -15.46
N TYR A 247 18.62 3.49 -14.73
CA TYR A 247 18.32 2.40 -13.81
C TYR A 247 17.51 1.29 -14.50
N HIS A 248 18.12 0.12 -14.68
CA HIS A 248 17.51 -1.05 -15.34
C HIS A 248 17.31 -2.25 -14.40
N GLY A 249 17.51 -2.06 -13.10
CA GLY A 249 17.33 -3.09 -12.07
C GLY A 249 15.87 -3.37 -11.72
N ASP A 250 15.58 -4.53 -11.14
CA ASP A 250 14.21 -4.89 -10.75
C ASP A 250 13.71 -4.05 -9.57
N ILE A 251 12.41 -3.76 -9.56
CA ILE A 251 11.76 -2.98 -8.51
C ILE A 251 10.77 -3.86 -7.75
N PHE A 252 10.83 -3.81 -6.42
CA PHE A 252 10.00 -4.60 -5.53
C PHE A 252 9.32 -3.69 -4.51
N VAL A 253 8.00 -3.79 -4.38
CA VAL A 253 7.24 -3.16 -3.31
C VAL A 253 6.70 -4.28 -2.43
N LYS A 254 7.43 -4.54 -1.34
CA LYS A 254 7.16 -5.62 -0.39
C LYS A 254 6.13 -5.20 0.66
N GLY A 255 6.06 -3.90 0.93
CA GLY A 255 5.12 -3.28 1.85
C GLY A 255 5.25 -1.75 1.79
N GLY A 256 4.35 -1.05 2.48
CA GLY A 256 4.29 0.43 2.43
C GLY A 256 3.93 0.97 1.04
N LYS A 257 4.22 2.24 0.80
CA LYS A 257 3.98 2.93 -0.48
C LYS A 257 5.30 3.34 -1.13
N LEU A 258 5.50 2.98 -2.39
CA LEU A 258 6.57 3.51 -3.23
C LEU A 258 5.98 4.36 -4.35
N THR A 259 6.34 5.63 -4.41
CA THR A 259 5.99 6.53 -5.51
C THR A 259 7.24 6.83 -6.34
N ILE A 260 7.19 6.61 -7.64
CA ILE A 260 8.26 6.94 -8.58
C ILE A 260 7.79 8.07 -9.50
N ASN A 261 8.29 9.28 -9.24
CA ASN A 261 8.02 10.50 -10.01
C ASN A 261 9.17 10.80 -10.99
N SER A 262 9.54 9.82 -11.79
CA SER A 262 10.57 9.92 -12.81
C SER A 262 10.38 8.86 -13.88
N ASP A 263 10.95 9.12 -15.06
CA ASP A 263 11.24 8.08 -16.02
C ASP A 263 12.26 7.08 -15.46
N VAL A 264 12.13 5.80 -15.84
CA VAL A 264 13.01 4.70 -15.40
C VAL A 264 13.52 3.94 -16.61
N GLY A 265 14.82 3.60 -16.64
CA GLY A 265 15.36 2.64 -17.60
C GLY A 265 15.20 3.04 -19.08
N ARG A 266 15.28 4.34 -19.37
CA ARG A 266 15.13 4.90 -20.73
C ARG A 266 16.40 4.76 -21.57
N ASN A 267 17.56 4.78 -20.93
CA ASN A 267 18.84 4.97 -21.59
C ASN A 267 19.64 3.66 -21.68
N LYS A 268 19.36 2.84 -22.70
CA LYS A 268 20.25 1.76 -23.18
C LYS A 268 19.78 1.24 -24.54
N ILE A 269 20.69 0.84 -25.43
CA ILE A 269 20.33 0.27 -26.75
C ILE A 269 19.96 -1.22 -26.62
N ASP A 270 20.67 -1.95 -25.76
CA ASP A 270 20.40 -3.34 -25.39
C ASP A 270 19.90 -3.38 -23.93
N THR A 271 18.74 -2.79 -23.71
CA THR A 271 18.04 -2.78 -22.43
C THR A 271 17.77 -4.20 -21.96
N PRO A 272 18.21 -4.59 -20.74
CA PRO A 272 17.79 -5.84 -20.16
C PRO A 272 16.29 -5.78 -19.87
N TYR A 273 15.69 -6.95 -19.73
CA TYR A 273 14.32 -7.04 -19.27
C TYR A 273 14.25 -6.71 -17.77
N GLN A 274 13.31 -5.85 -17.39
CA GLN A 274 13.17 -5.30 -16.04
C GLN A 274 11.82 -5.73 -15.44
N GLY A 275 11.87 -6.36 -14.28
CA GLY A 275 10.70 -6.79 -13.51
C GLY A 275 10.29 -5.76 -12.46
N LEU A 276 8.98 -5.53 -12.33
CA LEU A 276 8.38 -4.78 -11.25
C LEU A 276 7.38 -5.68 -10.53
N TYR A 277 7.46 -5.75 -9.20
CA TYR A 277 6.64 -6.65 -8.39
C TYR A 277 6.05 -5.88 -7.21
N VAL A 278 4.71 -5.81 -7.17
CA VAL A 278 3.98 -5.23 -6.05
C VAL A 278 3.38 -6.39 -5.27
N GLU A 279 3.96 -6.68 -4.12
CA GLU A 279 3.57 -7.80 -3.27
C GLU A 279 2.47 -7.39 -2.27
N ARG A 280 1.85 -8.38 -1.62
CA ARG A 280 0.70 -8.19 -0.72
C ARG A 280 0.91 -7.05 0.30
N GLY A 281 -0.01 -6.08 0.29
CA GLY A 281 0.02 -4.92 1.20
C GLY A 281 0.93 -3.78 0.75
N GLY A 282 1.60 -3.91 -0.41
CA GLY A 282 2.36 -2.85 -1.05
C GLY A 282 1.51 -1.99 -1.98
N THR A 283 1.85 -0.70 -2.07
CA THR A 283 1.31 0.23 -3.06
C THR A 283 2.43 0.79 -3.90
N LEU A 284 2.33 0.65 -5.23
CA LEU A 284 3.26 1.27 -6.18
C LEU A 284 2.53 2.36 -6.97
N ILE A 285 3.03 3.59 -6.91
CA ILE A 285 2.58 4.70 -7.75
C ILE A 285 3.66 5.02 -8.78
N LEU A 286 3.32 4.99 -10.07
CA LEU A 286 4.23 5.29 -11.18
C LEU A 286 3.78 6.57 -11.88
N ASN A 287 4.68 7.55 -12.01
CA ASN A 287 4.42 8.83 -12.68
C ASN A 287 5.54 9.13 -13.68
N GLY A 288 5.51 8.45 -14.83
CA GLY A 288 6.55 8.55 -15.86
C GLY A 288 6.55 7.39 -16.86
N THR A 289 7.56 7.34 -17.72
CA THR A 289 7.80 6.22 -18.64
C THR A 289 8.76 5.21 -18.03
N ILE A 290 8.29 4.00 -17.80
CA ILE A 290 9.00 2.95 -17.07
C ILE A 290 9.46 1.88 -18.05
N GLY A 291 10.70 2.02 -18.54
CA GLY A 291 11.31 1.17 -19.56
C GLY A 291 11.31 1.79 -20.95
N GLY A 292 11.60 0.98 -21.97
CA GLY A 292 11.64 1.40 -23.37
C GLY A 292 11.54 0.23 -24.33
N PHE A 293 11.60 0.50 -25.64
CA PHE A 293 11.64 -0.57 -26.64
C PHE A 293 13.07 -1.11 -26.81
N GLY A 294 13.27 -2.38 -26.43
CA GLY A 294 14.52 -3.11 -26.63
C GLY A 294 14.54 -3.87 -27.95
N ARG A 295 15.74 -4.09 -28.51
CA ARG A 295 15.91 -4.87 -29.75
C ARG A 295 15.48 -6.33 -29.55
N GLY A 296 14.46 -6.76 -30.29
CA GLY A 296 14.03 -8.17 -30.35
C GLY A 296 13.26 -8.69 -29.14
N ILE A 297 13.04 -7.88 -28.10
CA ILE A 297 12.31 -8.27 -26.88
C ILE A 297 11.01 -7.47 -26.65
N GLY A 298 10.78 -6.40 -27.41
CA GLY A 298 9.62 -5.52 -27.24
C GLY A 298 9.85 -4.47 -26.14
N PHE A 299 8.78 -4.03 -25.49
CA PHE A 299 8.90 -3.10 -24.35
C PHE A 299 9.53 -3.81 -23.15
N THR A 300 10.50 -3.17 -22.51
CA THR A 300 11.50 -3.85 -21.65
C THR A 300 11.00 -4.20 -20.26
N THR A 301 9.85 -3.70 -19.85
CA THR A 301 9.34 -3.88 -18.49
C THR A 301 8.19 -4.87 -18.42
N SER A 302 8.08 -5.52 -17.26
CA SER A 302 6.83 -6.15 -16.87
C SER A 302 6.54 -6.01 -15.41
N LEU A 303 5.26 -5.81 -15.14
CA LEU A 303 4.74 -5.51 -13.82
C LEU A 303 3.73 -6.58 -13.39
N PHE A 304 3.89 -7.03 -12.15
CA PHE A 304 3.03 -8.02 -11.50
C PHE A 304 2.48 -7.42 -10.21
N VAL A 305 1.16 -7.48 -10.06
CA VAL A 305 0.46 -7.00 -8.86
C VAL A 305 -0.19 -8.18 -8.16
N ASP A 306 0.33 -8.53 -6.99
CA ASP A 306 -0.11 -9.68 -6.20
C ASP A 306 -1.45 -9.42 -5.48
N PRO A 307 -2.08 -10.48 -4.92
CA PRO A 307 -3.31 -10.34 -4.14
C PRO A 307 -3.14 -9.38 -2.95
N GLY A 308 -3.99 -8.35 -2.87
CA GLY A 308 -3.98 -7.31 -1.84
C GLY A 308 -2.94 -6.21 -2.07
N ALA A 309 -2.32 -6.15 -3.25
CA ALA A 309 -1.43 -5.07 -3.66
C ALA A 309 -2.15 -4.07 -4.58
N VAL A 310 -1.63 -2.85 -4.65
CA VAL A 310 -2.21 -1.76 -5.46
C VAL A 310 -1.16 -1.15 -6.38
N LEU A 311 -1.47 -1.08 -7.66
CA LEU A 311 -0.77 -0.23 -8.64
C LEU A 311 -1.60 1.03 -8.90
N GLY A 312 -0.97 2.20 -8.89
CA GLY A 312 -1.57 3.43 -9.38
C GLY A 312 -0.60 4.41 -10.02
N GLY A 313 -1.09 5.60 -10.33
CA GLY A 313 -0.36 6.71 -10.94
C GLY A 313 -0.71 6.98 -12.41
N ASP A 314 0.05 7.87 -13.03
CA ASP A 314 -0.06 8.23 -14.45
C ASP A 314 1.23 7.86 -15.21
N ALA A 315 1.22 6.69 -15.87
CA ALA A 315 2.46 6.11 -16.40
C ALA A 315 2.33 5.40 -17.75
N THR A 316 3.46 5.36 -18.45
CA THR A 316 3.70 4.44 -19.56
C THR A 316 4.53 3.25 -19.08
N ILE A 317 4.06 2.03 -19.30
CA ILE A 317 4.68 0.79 -18.80
C ILE A 317 4.59 -0.33 -19.85
N GLY A 318 5.37 -1.39 -19.66
CA GLY A 318 5.29 -2.61 -20.45
C GLY A 318 4.17 -3.54 -20.02
N ARG A 319 4.39 -4.85 -20.16
CA ARG A 319 3.37 -5.86 -19.87
C ARG A 319 2.92 -5.76 -18.42
N THR A 320 1.62 -5.76 -18.20
CA THR A 320 1.04 -5.58 -16.87
C THR A 320 0.09 -6.74 -16.56
N ILE A 321 0.31 -7.38 -15.41
CA ILE A 321 -0.49 -8.52 -14.94
C ILE A 321 -0.99 -8.21 -13.54
N ILE A 322 -2.31 -8.21 -13.39
CA ILE A 322 -3.00 -8.04 -12.11
C ILE A 322 -3.49 -9.40 -11.68
N GLU A 323 -2.91 -9.94 -10.61
CA GLU A 323 -3.31 -11.24 -10.04
C GLU A 323 -4.67 -11.15 -9.34
N GLY A 324 -5.28 -12.30 -9.04
CA GLY A 324 -6.58 -12.34 -8.36
C GLY A 324 -6.52 -11.66 -6.99
N GLY A 325 -7.37 -10.65 -6.77
CA GLY A 325 -7.34 -9.81 -5.58
C GLY A 325 -6.32 -8.67 -5.61
N GLY A 326 -5.53 -8.51 -6.68
CA GLY A 326 -4.70 -7.33 -6.93
C GLY A 326 -5.52 -6.19 -7.54
N HIS A 327 -5.06 -4.96 -7.35
CA HIS A 327 -5.73 -3.74 -7.79
C HIS A 327 -4.86 -2.92 -8.75
N ILE A 328 -5.49 -2.37 -9.79
CA ILE A 328 -4.94 -1.28 -10.59
C ILE A 328 -5.91 -0.10 -10.53
N SER A 329 -5.40 1.08 -10.18
CA SER A 329 -6.13 2.34 -10.01
C SER A 329 -5.32 3.43 -10.70
N PRO A 330 -5.56 3.74 -11.99
CA PRO A 330 -4.94 4.90 -12.62
C PRO A 330 -5.10 6.15 -11.73
N GLY A 331 -4.06 6.98 -11.66
CA GLY A 331 -3.99 8.13 -10.75
C GLY A 331 -3.62 7.78 -9.30
N ASP A 332 -3.70 8.76 -8.40
CA ASP A 332 -3.41 8.63 -6.96
C ASP A 332 -4.47 9.42 -6.17
N GLY A 333 -5.73 8.99 -6.30
CA GLY A 333 -6.91 9.70 -5.74
C GLY A 333 -7.44 10.81 -6.64
N SER A 334 -7.21 10.71 -7.94
CA SER A 334 -7.69 11.62 -8.98
C SER A 334 -7.66 10.88 -10.31
N THR A 335 -8.43 11.35 -11.31
CA THR A 335 -8.38 10.76 -12.66
C THR A 335 -6.94 10.68 -13.20
N GLY A 336 -6.50 9.50 -13.62
CA GLY A 336 -5.19 9.25 -14.20
C GLY A 336 -5.20 8.32 -15.41
N LYS A 337 -4.02 8.01 -15.92
CA LYS A 337 -3.86 7.27 -17.18
C LYS A 337 -2.75 6.24 -17.11
N PHE A 338 -3.00 5.05 -17.65
CA PHE A 338 -1.95 4.09 -17.95
C PHE A 338 -1.86 3.79 -19.45
N ASP A 339 -0.67 3.99 -20.03
CA ASP A 339 -0.32 3.55 -21.37
C ASP A 339 0.51 2.26 -21.29
N ILE A 340 -0.06 1.14 -21.71
CA ILE A 340 0.54 -0.20 -21.63
C ILE A 340 1.05 -0.59 -23.02
N ASN A 341 2.37 -0.46 -23.21
CA ASN A 341 3.07 -0.75 -24.47
C ASN A 341 3.33 -2.25 -24.70
N SER A 342 2.43 -3.09 -24.21
CA SER A 342 2.44 -4.54 -24.37
C SER A 342 1.04 -5.08 -24.04
N TYR A 343 0.95 -6.27 -23.46
CA TYR A 343 -0.31 -6.90 -23.06
C TYR A 343 -0.73 -6.51 -21.63
N LEU A 344 -2.04 -6.39 -21.42
CA LEU A 344 -2.65 -6.26 -20.10
C LEU A 344 -3.43 -7.53 -19.77
N THR A 345 -3.24 -8.08 -18.57
CA THR A 345 -4.00 -9.24 -18.10
C THR A 345 -4.55 -9.00 -16.71
N PHE A 346 -5.88 -9.06 -16.59
CA PHE A 346 -6.57 -9.25 -15.32
C PHE A 346 -6.79 -10.74 -15.12
N LYS A 347 -6.20 -11.30 -14.07
CA LYS A 347 -6.47 -12.68 -13.65
C LYS A 347 -7.83 -12.76 -12.96
N ASP A 348 -8.32 -13.99 -12.80
CA ASP A 348 -9.61 -14.24 -12.18
C ASP A 348 -9.69 -13.58 -10.79
N GLY A 349 -10.73 -12.79 -10.54
CA GLY A 349 -10.94 -12.08 -9.28
C GLY A 349 -10.08 -10.82 -9.05
N ALA A 350 -9.39 -10.31 -10.06
CA ALA A 350 -8.69 -9.02 -9.98
C ALA A 350 -9.65 -7.82 -9.93
N PHE A 351 -9.13 -6.64 -9.55
CA PHE A 351 -9.89 -5.39 -9.44
C PHE A 351 -9.32 -4.28 -10.32
N TYR A 352 -10.20 -3.53 -10.97
CA TYR A 352 -9.89 -2.29 -11.66
C TYR A 352 -10.62 -1.15 -10.95
N ASP A 353 -9.90 -0.30 -10.24
CA ASP A 353 -10.47 0.86 -9.55
C ASP A 353 -10.48 2.04 -10.54
N VAL A 354 -11.63 2.69 -10.68
CA VAL A 354 -11.87 3.75 -11.68
C VAL A 354 -12.48 4.96 -11.00
N ASP A 355 -11.71 6.04 -10.97
CA ASP A 355 -12.16 7.37 -10.60
C ASP A 355 -12.91 8.02 -11.77
N ILE A 356 -14.13 8.54 -11.52
CA ILE A 356 -14.95 9.28 -12.48
C ILE A 356 -15.34 10.66 -11.95
N ALA A 357 -15.34 11.66 -12.83
CA ALA A 357 -15.78 13.02 -12.55
C ALA A 357 -17.07 13.35 -13.31
N ALA A 358 -17.89 14.25 -12.75
CA ALA A 358 -19.16 14.64 -13.36
C ALA A 358 -18.97 15.41 -14.69
N ASP A 359 -17.80 16.00 -14.89
CA ASP A 359 -17.41 16.70 -16.13
C ASP A 359 -17.04 15.77 -17.29
N GLY A 360 -17.07 14.44 -17.09
CA GLY A 360 -16.77 13.44 -18.11
C GLY A 360 -15.33 12.94 -18.11
N ARG A 361 -14.46 13.46 -17.25
CA ARG A 361 -13.14 12.86 -17.03
C ARG A 361 -13.27 11.54 -16.26
N SER A 362 -12.37 10.61 -16.56
CA SER A 362 -12.23 9.37 -15.81
C SER A 362 -10.79 8.87 -15.86
N ASP A 363 -10.52 7.87 -15.06
CA ASP A 363 -9.40 6.97 -15.29
C ASP A 363 -9.48 6.30 -16.65
N THR A 364 -8.32 6.10 -17.27
CA THR A 364 -8.22 5.45 -18.57
C THR A 364 -7.01 4.52 -18.65
N MET A 365 -7.16 3.41 -19.36
CA MET A 365 -6.05 2.55 -19.78
C MET A 365 -6.04 2.41 -21.30
N ALA A 366 -4.87 2.56 -21.91
CA ALA A 366 -4.65 2.32 -23.33
C ALA A 366 -3.59 1.23 -23.52
N VAL A 367 -3.94 0.16 -24.25
CA VAL A 367 -3.11 -1.05 -24.37
C VAL A 367 -2.73 -1.28 -25.83
N VAL A 368 -1.44 -1.40 -26.14
CA VAL A 368 -0.95 -1.70 -27.51
C VAL A 368 -1.18 -3.17 -27.87
N GLY A 369 -1.05 -4.07 -26.90
CA GLY A 369 -1.27 -5.49 -27.08
C GLY A 369 -2.73 -5.91 -26.97
N GLN A 370 -2.93 -7.22 -26.80
CA GLN A 370 -4.21 -7.80 -26.39
C GLN A 370 -4.46 -7.53 -24.91
N THR A 371 -5.72 -7.24 -24.58
CA THR A 371 -6.19 -7.23 -23.18
C THR A 371 -6.93 -8.52 -22.89
N THR A 372 -6.57 -9.19 -21.79
CA THR A 372 -7.26 -10.39 -21.31
C THR A 372 -7.90 -10.11 -19.95
N ILE A 373 -9.20 -10.40 -19.83
CA ILE A 373 -9.99 -10.23 -18.60
C ILE A 373 -10.50 -11.61 -18.18
N GLY A 374 -10.03 -12.07 -17.03
CA GLY A 374 -10.45 -13.32 -16.41
C GLY A 374 -11.89 -13.31 -15.88
N ASN A 375 -12.27 -14.38 -15.20
CA ASN A 375 -13.58 -14.49 -14.55
C ASN A 375 -13.65 -13.64 -13.28
N ASN A 376 -14.84 -13.15 -12.94
CA ASN A 376 -15.07 -12.41 -11.69
C ASN A 376 -14.16 -11.18 -11.47
N VAL A 377 -13.61 -10.61 -12.54
CA VAL A 377 -12.90 -9.32 -12.47
C VAL A 377 -13.95 -8.22 -12.30
N LYS A 378 -13.76 -7.33 -11.34
CA LYS A 378 -14.72 -6.25 -11.03
C LYS A 378 -14.11 -4.89 -11.30
N VAL A 379 -14.94 -3.94 -11.71
CA VAL A 379 -14.59 -2.52 -11.72
C VAL A 379 -15.16 -1.88 -10.47
N LEU A 380 -14.32 -1.28 -9.63
CA LEU A 380 -14.76 -0.51 -8.47
C LEU A 380 -14.80 0.97 -8.89
N VAL A 381 -15.97 1.60 -8.83
CA VAL A 381 -16.18 2.95 -9.34
C VAL A 381 -16.19 3.95 -8.19
N ASN A 382 -15.23 4.88 -8.21
CA ASN A 382 -15.12 5.98 -7.27
C ASN A 382 -15.61 7.26 -7.93
N MET A 383 -16.53 7.97 -7.29
CA MET A 383 -17.01 9.27 -7.76
C MET A 383 -16.18 10.38 -7.14
N LEU A 384 -15.49 11.19 -7.96
CA LEU A 384 -14.73 12.35 -7.49
C LEU A 384 -15.64 13.54 -7.16
N ASP A 385 -16.82 13.61 -7.78
CA ASP A 385 -17.81 14.66 -7.57
C ASP A 385 -19.14 14.07 -7.02
N PRO A 386 -19.15 13.43 -5.84
CA PRO A 386 -20.33 12.71 -5.35
C PRO A 386 -21.54 13.61 -5.10
N TYR A 387 -21.34 14.93 -5.09
CA TYR A 387 -22.36 15.95 -4.83
C TYR A 387 -22.82 16.69 -6.08
N THR A 388 -22.28 16.35 -7.25
CA THR A 388 -22.67 16.93 -8.54
C THR A 388 -23.52 15.92 -9.30
N SER A 389 -24.62 16.37 -9.91
CA SER A 389 -25.42 15.50 -10.77
C SER A 389 -24.62 15.06 -11.99
N TYR A 390 -24.34 13.76 -12.09
CA TYR A 390 -23.86 13.14 -13.31
C TYR A 390 -24.95 13.22 -14.39
N GLN A 391 -24.56 13.38 -15.65
CA GLN A 391 -25.51 13.41 -16.75
C GLN A 391 -26.13 12.02 -16.93
N ASP A 392 -27.41 11.97 -17.32
CA ASP A 392 -28.04 10.68 -17.64
C ASP A 392 -27.37 10.06 -18.88
N GLU A 393 -27.13 8.76 -18.82
CA GLU A 393 -26.40 7.98 -19.84
C GLU A 393 -24.97 8.49 -20.15
N GLN A 394 -24.29 9.09 -19.17
CA GLN A 394 -22.90 9.53 -19.31
C GLN A 394 -21.97 8.34 -19.55
N THR A 395 -21.13 8.45 -20.58
CA THR A 395 -20.26 7.35 -21.05
C THR A 395 -18.80 7.72 -20.81
N TYR A 396 -18.05 6.81 -20.17
CA TYR A 396 -16.62 6.95 -19.88
C TYR A 396 -15.83 5.84 -20.57
N ARG A 397 -14.85 6.21 -21.40
CA ARG A 397 -13.94 5.24 -22.02
C ARG A 397 -12.87 4.85 -21.02
N ILE A 398 -13.05 3.73 -20.32
CA ILE A 398 -12.13 3.31 -19.25
C ILE A 398 -10.99 2.41 -19.75
N LEU A 399 -11.16 1.76 -20.90
CA LEU A 399 -10.16 0.86 -21.47
C LEU A 399 -10.22 0.85 -23.00
N THR A 400 -9.07 1.02 -23.64
CA THR A 400 -8.83 0.75 -25.06
C THR A 400 -7.71 -0.27 -25.25
N SER A 401 -7.81 -1.08 -26.30
CA SER A 401 -6.79 -2.04 -26.69
C SER A 401 -6.64 -1.99 -28.21
N GLU A 402 -5.41 -1.87 -28.74
CA GLU A 402 -5.19 -1.86 -30.19
C GLU A 402 -5.40 -3.26 -30.81
N LYS A 403 -5.25 -4.32 -30.01
CA LYS A 403 -5.72 -5.67 -30.34
C LYS A 403 -7.04 -5.94 -29.62
N ASP A 404 -7.62 -7.12 -29.87
CA ASP A 404 -8.91 -7.48 -29.30
C ASP A 404 -8.90 -7.57 -27.76
N ILE A 405 -10.05 -7.31 -27.16
CA ILE A 405 -10.29 -7.58 -25.73
C ILE A 405 -10.94 -8.97 -25.60
N ALA A 406 -10.24 -9.88 -24.91
CA ALA A 406 -10.71 -11.22 -24.58
C ALA A 406 -11.28 -11.23 -23.15
N GLY A 407 -12.55 -11.58 -23.00
CA GLY A 407 -13.26 -11.55 -21.71
C GLY A 407 -14.08 -10.28 -21.49
N MET A 408 -14.64 -10.13 -20.28
CA MET A 408 -15.44 -8.98 -19.87
C MET A 408 -15.41 -8.82 -18.36
N PHE A 409 -15.47 -7.58 -17.86
CA PHE A 409 -15.70 -7.33 -16.45
C PHE A 409 -17.06 -7.88 -16.02
N SER A 410 -17.09 -8.51 -14.85
CA SER A 410 -18.28 -9.19 -14.32
C SER A 410 -19.30 -8.22 -13.72
N GLU A 411 -18.83 -7.10 -13.17
CA GLU A 411 -19.65 -6.14 -12.43
C GLU A 411 -18.94 -4.78 -12.36
N ALA A 412 -19.73 -3.70 -12.44
CA ALA A 412 -19.32 -2.37 -12.00
C ALA A 412 -19.91 -2.14 -10.61
N VAL A 413 -19.05 -2.12 -9.60
CA VAL A 413 -19.45 -1.86 -8.21
C VAL A 413 -19.41 -0.35 -8.01
N LEU A 414 -20.58 0.24 -7.83
CA LEU A 414 -20.75 1.66 -7.59
C LEU A 414 -21.55 1.85 -6.31
N ASP A 415 -20.97 2.56 -5.35
CA ASP A 415 -21.66 2.85 -4.10
C ASP A 415 -22.54 4.10 -4.22
N SER A 416 -23.66 3.96 -4.92
CA SER A 416 -24.61 5.07 -5.15
C SER A 416 -26.05 4.57 -5.27
N ALA A 417 -26.97 5.23 -4.56
CA ALA A 417 -28.40 5.06 -4.76
C ALA A 417 -28.98 5.85 -5.94
N PHE A 418 -28.23 6.82 -6.47
CA PHE A 418 -28.70 7.70 -7.54
C PHE A 418 -28.33 7.21 -8.93
N LEU A 419 -27.30 6.36 -9.00
CA LEU A 419 -26.65 6.00 -10.24
C LEU A 419 -26.62 4.48 -10.41
N GLU A 420 -26.70 4.05 -11.66
CA GLU A 420 -26.44 2.68 -12.07
C GLU A 420 -25.22 2.69 -12.98
N ALA A 421 -24.32 1.73 -12.77
CA ALA A 421 -23.13 1.54 -13.58
C ALA A 421 -23.29 0.26 -14.41
N THR A 422 -23.17 0.39 -15.73
CA THR A 422 -23.17 -0.74 -16.65
C THR A 422 -22.02 -0.63 -17.64
N PHE A 423 -21.79 -1.65 -18.45
CA PHE A 423 -20.74 -1.63 -19.44
C PHE A 423 -21.27 -1.75 -20.86
N LYS A 424 -20.59 -1.08 -21.78
CA LYS A 424 -20.72 -1.33 -23.22
C LYS A 424 -19.38 -1.77 -23.76
N ARG A 425 -19.39 -2.92 -24.42
CA ARG A 425 -18.22 -3.53 -25.02
C ARG A 425 -18.18 -3.27 -26.53
N GLY A 426 -17.02 -2.82 -27.02
CA GLY A 426 -16.59 -2.99 -28.40
C GLY A 426 -15.55 -4.10 -28.51
N GLN A 427 -15.07 -4.36 -29.73
CA GLN A 427 -13.98 -5.33 -29.95
C GLN A 427 -12.66 -4.88 -29.29
N GLN A 428 -12.43 -3.57 -29.22
CA GLN A 428 -11.18 -2.92 -28.83
C GLN A 428 -11.35 -1.90 -27.69
N PHE A 429 -12.53 -1.84 -27.07
CA PHE A 429 -12.79 -0.91 -25.98
C PHE A 429 -13.84 -1.42 -25.01
N ILE A 430 -13.79 -0.89 -23.78
CA ILE A 430 -14.86 -0.99 -22.79
C ILE A 430 -15.21 0.43 -22.34
N ASP A 431 -16.49 0.75 -22.44
CA ASP A 431 -17.08 1.95 -21.87
C ASP A 431 -17.81 1.60 -20.57
N LEU A 432 -17.66 2.45 -19.56
CA LEU A 432 -18.49 2.50 -18.36
C LEU A 432 -19.63 3.50 -18.61
N LEU A 433 -20.87 3.06 -18.42
CA LEU A 433 -22.07 3.86 -18.60
C LEU A 433 -22.67 4.14 -17.24
N ILE A 434 -22.80 5.42 -16.92
CA ILE A 434 -23.45 5.91 -15.72
C ILE A 434 -24.83 6.40 -16.12
N LYS A 435 -25.85 5.78 -15.52
CA LYS A 435 -27.25 6.14 -15.72
C LYS A 435 -27.83 6.70 -14.45
N GLN A 436 -28.63 7.75 -14.56
CA GLN A 436 -29.39 8.24 -13.43
C GLN A 436 -30.59 7.34 -13.18
N ILE A 437 -30.76 6.88 -11.96
CA ILE A 437 -31.97 6.18 -11.55
C ILE A 437 -33.09 7.22 -11.47
N THR A 438 -33.99 7.21 -12.44
CA THR A 438 -35.08 8.20 -12.50
C THR A 438 -36.03 7.98 -11.32
N PRO A 439 -36.22 8.96 -10.41
CA PRO A 439 -37.06 8.76 -9.23
C PRO A 439 -38.56 8.72 -9.52
N GLY A 440 -38.99 8.83 -10.79
CA GLY A 440 -40.40 8.98 -11.16
C GLY A 440 -41.23 7.68 -11.18
N GLY A 441 -40.60 6.51 -11.21
CA GLY A 441 -41.26 5.21 -11.38
C GLY A 441 -40.97 4.20 -10.26
N ASP A 442 -41.47 2.97 -10.42
CA ASP A 442 -41.07 1.85 -9.57
C ASP A 442 -39.63 1.43 -9.95
N VAL A 443 -38.79 1.19 -8.94
CA VAL A 443 -37.36 0.91 -9.08
C VAL A 443 -37.01 -0.36 -8.30
N THR A 444 -36.16 -1.21 -8.88
CA THR A 444 -35.49 -2.31 -8.18
C THR A 444 -34.04 -1.91 -7.91
N LEU A 445 -33.62 -2.01 -6.65
CA LEU A 445 -32.25 -1.75 -6.22
C LEU A 445 -31.63 -3.09 -5.80
N ASP A 446 -30.94 -3.74 -6.75
CA ASP A 446 -30.09 -4.90 -6.47
C ASP A 446 -28.62 -4.47 -6.35
N GLY A 447 -27.86 -5.18 -5.52
CA GLY A 447 -26.48 -4.85 -5.16
C GLY A 447 -26.38 -3.90 -3.96
N ASP A 448 -25.16 -3.68 -3.48
CA ASP A 448 -24.91 -2.75 -2.38
C ASP A 448 -25.11 -1.30 -2.83
N ARG A 449 -25.68 -0.48 -1.95
CA ARG A 449 -26.09 0.90 -2.22
C ARG A 449 -25.85 1.79 -1.01
N HIS A 450 -25.41 3.03 -1.27
CA HIS A 450 -25.24 4.04 -0.25
C HIS A 450 -26.01 5.33 -0.56
N VAL A 451 -26.62 5.90 0.48
CA VAL A 451 -27.38 7.14 0.47
C VAL A 451 -26.78 8.06 1.53
N SER A 452 -25.91 8.96 1.07
CA SER A 452 -25.31 10.02 1.87
C SER A 452 -26.04 11.37 1.73
N GLN A 453 -27.08 11.44 0.88
CA GLN A 453 -27.86 12.64 0.63
C GLN A 453 -29.35 12.33 0.41
N SER A 454 -30.20 13.35 0.50
CA SER A 454 -31.64 13.16 0.36
C SER A 454 -32.03 12.73 -1.06
N VAL A 455 -32.83 11.67 -1.16
CA VAL A 455 -33.39 11.13 -2.41
C VAL A 455 -34.87 10.86 -2.23
N SER A 456 -35.68 11.07 -3.27
CA SER A 456 -37.13 10.86 -3.20
C SER A 456 -37.67 10.17 -4.45
N TYR A 457 -38.11 8.93 -4.28
CA TYR A 457 -38.75 8.11 -5.31
C TYR A 457 -40.28 8.26 -5.25
N ALA A 458 -40.88 8.65 -6.36
CA ALA A 458 -42.33 8.77 -6.52
C ALA A 458 -43.05 7.40 -6.58
N GLY A 459 -42.32 6.34 -6.93
CA GLY A 459 -42.84 4.96 -7.04
C GLY A 459 -42.43 4.04 -5.89
N ALA A 460 -42.61 2.75 -6.11
CA ALA A 460 -42.15 1.69 -5.21
C ALA A 460 -40.64 1.43 -5.41
N VAL A 461 -39.90 1.33 -4.33
CA VAL A 461 -38.52 0.84 -4.32
C VAL A 461 -38.51 -0.59 -3.80
N SER A 462 -37.93 -1.51 -4.57
CA SER A 462 -37.76 -2.91 -4.19
C SER A 462 -36.28 -3.23 -4.03
N MET A 463 -35.83 -3.42 -2.80
CA MET A 463 -34.44 -3.70 -2.45
C MET A 463 -34.15 -5.20 -2.45
N GLY A 464 -33.06 -5.61 -3.09
CA GLY A 464 -32.53 -6.98 -3.07
C GLY A 464 -33.57 -8.03 -3.45
N GLN A 465 -34.12 -7.92 -4.67
CA GLN A 465 -35.13 -8.85 -5.19
C GLN A 465 -34.49 -10.08 -5.82
N ASP A 466 -33.36 -9.90 -6.52
CA ASP A 466 -32.68 -10.95 -7.26
C ASP A 466 -31.26 -11.23 -6.75
N LYS A 467 -30.64 -10.29 -6.00
CA LYS A 467 -29.27 -10.43 -5.44
C LYS A 467 -29.19 -10.08 -3.95
N VAL A 468 -28.22 -10.67 -3.25
CA VAL A 468 -27.84 -10.22 -1.90
C VAL A 468 -27.45 -8.75 -1.99
N SER A 469 -28.05 -7.91 -1.15
CA SER A 469 -27.97 -6.46 -1.31
C SER A 469 -28.03 -5.74 0.03
N ASN A 470 -27.19 -4.74 0.23
CA ASN A 470 -27.17 -3.90 1.42
C ASN A 470 -27.39 -2.43 1.05
N LEU A 471 -28.43 -1.79 1.60
CA LEU A 471 -28.67 -0.36 1.48
C LEU A 471 -28.24 0.35 2.77
N LEU A 472 -27.24 1.21 2.72
CA LEU A 472 -26.84 2.10 3.81
C LEU A 472 -27.40 3.51 3.58
N ILE A 473 -28.03 4.08 4.59
CA ILE A 473 -28.55 5.45 4.60
C ILE A 473 -27.95 6.14 5.83
N ASP A 474 -26.91 6.93 5.65
CA ASP A 474 -26.22 7.66 6.73
C ASP A 474 -26.22 9.17 6.50
N GLY A 475 -26.85 9.65 5.42
CA GLY A 475 -27.02 11.07 5.16
C GLY A 475 -28.36 11.43 4.52
N GLY A 476 -28.92 12.56 4.95
CA GLY A 476 -30.15 13.13 4.38
C GLY A 476 -31.42 12.32 4.65
N THR A 477 -32.37 12.38 3.71
CA THR A 477 -33.66 11.66 3.75
C THR A 477 -33.85 10.81 2.51
N PHE A 478 -33.97 9.49 2.67
CA PHE A 478 -34.49 8.60 1.64
C PHE A 478 -36.02 8.57 1.71
N SER A 479 -36.71 8.84 0.60
CA SER A 479 -38.17 8.68 0.55
C SER A 479 -38.66 7.85 -0.62
N ALA A 480 -39.73 7.08 -0.41
CA ALA A 480 -40.37 6.27 -1.45
C ALA A 480 -41.88 6.12 -1.21
N LYS A 481 -42.68 6.01 -2.27
CA LYS A 481 -44.12 5.70 -2.12
C LYS A 481 -44.34 4.30 -1.54
N LYS A 482 -43.47 3.36 -1.84
CA LYS A 482 -43.47 2.05 -1.19
C LYS A 482 -42.04 1.54 -1.07
N LEU A 483 -41.66 0.95 0.05
CA LEU A 483 -40.40 0.22 0.17
C LEU A 483 -40.67 -1.28 0.35
N ILE A 484 -40.00 -2.12 -0.41
CA ILE A 484 -40.05 -3.58 -0.31
C ILE A 484 -38.62 -4.05 -0.05
N ILE A 485 -38.38 -4.77 1.04
CA ILE A 485 -37.05 -5.24 1.44
C ILE A 485 -37.03 -6.76 1.34
N GLY A 486 -36.21 -7.27 0.42
CA GLY A 486 -36.07 -8.69 0.13
C GLY A 486 -37.24 -9.26 -0.67
N SER A 487 -37.09 -10.52 -1.06
CA SER A 487 -38.11 -11.30 -1.74
C SER A 487 -38.04 -12.75 -1.29
N GLU A 488 -39.04 -13.55 -1.66
CA GLU A 488 -38.96 -15.00 -1.52
C GLU A 488 -37.69 -15.55 -2.18
N ARG A 489 -37.39 -15.08 -3.39
CA ARG A 489 -36.26 -15.56 -4.20
C ARG A 489 -34.91 -15.11 -3.67
N GLN A 490 -34.89 -14.05 -2.85
CA GLN A 490 -33.69 -13.45 -2.29
C GLN A 490 -33.95 -12.88 -0.90
N SER A 491 -33.52 -13.61 0.13
CA SER A 491 -33.84 -13.30 1.51
C SER A 491 -32.79 -12.47 2.24
N GLN A 492 -31.66 -12.14 1.61
CA GLN A 492 -30.54 -11.47 2.27
C GLN A 492 -30.44 -9.97 1.91
N ALA A 493 -31.58 -9.28 1.85
CA ALA A 493 -31.60 -7.82 1.67
C ALA A 493 -31.52 -7.11 3.03
N THR A 494 -30.60 -6.16 3.17
CA THR A 494 -30.50 -5.33 4.37
C THR A 494 -30.70 -3.84 4.04
N VAL A 495 -31.36 -3.12 4.96
CA VAL A 495 -31.46 -1.66 4.95
C VAL A 495 -30.97 -1.14 6.30
N ARG A 496 -30.01 -0.23 6.31
CA ARG A 496 -29.48 0.43 7.50
C ARG A 496 -29.71 1.92 7.43
N VAL A 497 -30.19 2.52 8.52
CA VAL A 497 -30.39 3.96 8.67
C VAL A 497 -29.64 4.42 9.90
N GLU A 498 -28.59 5.21 9.71
CA GLU A 498 -27.61 5.57 10.75
C GLU A 498 -27.33 7.09 10.75
N ASP A 499 -26.53 7.56 11.69
CA ASP A 499 -25.97 8.93 11.75
C ASP A 499 -26.96 10.11 11.59
N GLY A 500 -28.20 9.93 12.06
CA GLY A 500 -29.22 10.98 12.02
C GLY A 500 -30.01 11.05 10.71
N ALA A 501 -29.80 10.09 9.81
CA ALA A 501 -30.50 10.01 8.54
C ALA A 501 -31.97 9.60 8.70
N LYS A 502 -32.76 9.88 7.66
CA LYS A 502 -34.21 9.62 7.68
C LYS A 502 -34.63 8.72 6.54
N LEU A 503 -35.49 7.75 6.85
CA LEU A 503 -36.21 6.94 5.89
C LEU A 503 -37.69 7.29 5.99
N VAL A 504 -38.32 7.71 4.88
CA VAL A 504 -39.73 8.13 4.87
C VAL A 504 -40.48 7.41 3.76
N THR A 505 -41.43 6.55 4.11
CA THR A 505 -42.18 5.79 3.12
C THR A 505 -43.68 5.91 3.33
N GLU A 506 -44.47 5.93 2.26
CA GLU A 506 -45.93 5.85 2.45
C GLU A 506 -46.31 4.46 2.98
N ARG A 507 -45.82 3.41 2.29
CA ARG A 507 -46.01 2.01 2.70
C ARG A 507 -44.69 1.28 2.73
N ALA A 508 -44.57 0.26 3.58
CA ALA A 508 -43.37 -0.57 3.64
C ALA A 508 -43.70 -2.05 3.78
N ARG A 509 -42.84 -2.90 3.24
CA ARG A 509 -42.87 -4.35 3.43
C ARG A 509 -41.45 -4.86 3.64
N ILE A 510 -41.25 -5.58 4.73
CA ILE A 510 -40.05 -6.42 4.92
C ILE A 510 -40.52 -7.84 4.67
N ASP A 511 -40.12 -8.37 3.52
CA ASP A 511 -40.65 -9.65 3.00
C ASP A 511 -40.07 -10.86 3.74
N TYR A 512 -40.55 -12.04 3.38
CA TYR A 512 -40.07 -13.31 3.92
C TYR A 512 -39.03 -13.97 3.01
N GLY A 513 -38.15 -14.78 3.59
CA GLY A 513 -37.15 -15.55 2.85
C GLY A 513 -37.57 -16.99 2.56
N LEU A 514 -36.96 -17.62 1.55
CA LEU A 514 -37.16 -19.04 1.18
C LEU A 514 -36.84 -20.02 2.34
N ASP A 515 -35.79 -19.77 3.11
CA ASP A 515 -35.31 -20.68 4.18
C ASP A 515 -35.51 -20.08 5.60
N ASP A 516 -36.71 -20.32 6.14
CA ASP A 516 -37.17 -19.81 7.45
C ASP A 516 -36.54 -20.51 8.67
N ALA A 517 -35.75 -21.57 8.46
CA ALA A 517 -35.16 -22.36 9.53
C ALA A 517 -33.86 -21.75 10.11
N ASP A 518 -33.19 -20.87 9.34
CA ASP A 518 -32.03 -20.13 9.80
C ASP A 518 -32.36 -18.64 9.97
N TYR A 519 -32.50 -18.22 11.24
CA TYR A 519 -32.79 -16.83 11.61
C TYR A 519 -31.72 -15.83 11.13
N GLN A 520 -30.54 -16.29 10.69
CA GLN A 520 -29.47 -15.42 10.20
C GLN A 520 -29.71 -14.87 8.78
N HIS A 521 -30.67 -15.39 8.01
CA HIS A 521 -30.78 -15.12 6.56
C HIS A 521 -32.10 -14.42 6.14
N ARG A 522 -32.70 -13.59 7.01
CA ARG A 522 -33.96 -12.88 6.73
C ARG A 522 -33.73 -11.44 6.26
N PRO A 523 -34.63 -10.87 5.44
CA PRO A 523 -34.56 -9.46 5.10
C PRO A 523 -34.65 -8.61 6.36
N MET A 524 -33.82 -7.58 6.45
CA MET A 524 -33.63 -6.82 7.68
C MET A 524 -33.61 -5.31 7.44
N ALA A 525 -34.31 -4.56 8.27
CA ALA A 525 -34.12 -3.13 8.44
C ALA A 525 -33.53 -2.85 9.83
N THR A 526 -32.48 -2.04 9.91
CA THR A 526 -31.87 -1.58 11.17
C THR A 526 -31.80 -0.07 11.17
N ILE A 527 -32.31 0.57 12.22
CA ILE A 527 -32.27 2.01 12.39
C ILE A 527 -31.51 2.25 13.69
N SER A 528 -30.37 2.92 13.63
CA SER A 528 -29.47 3.08 14.77
C SER A 528 -29.02 4.54 14.90
N GLY A 529 -28.65 4.94 16.12
CA GLY A 529 -28.12 6.27 16.41
C GLY A 529 -29.18 7.34 16.69
N LYS A 530 -28.81 8.29 17.55
CA LYS A 530 -29.70 9.38 17.96
C LYS A 530 -30.00 10.31 16.79
N GLY A 531 -31.28 10.50 16.50
CA GLY A 531 -31.75 11.37 15.42
C GLY A 531 -32.11 10.62 14.15
N SER A 532 -31.70 9.35 14.01
CA SER A 532 -32.09 8.50 12.90
C SER A 532 -33.56 8.11 13.02
N GLU A 533 -34.30 8.20 11.93
CA GLU A 533 -35.75 7.98 11.94
C GLU A 533 -36.21 7.15 10.73
N TRP A 534 -37.07 6.15 10.96
CA TRP A 534 -37.93 5.58 9.91
C TRP A 534 -39.39 5.97 10.14
N ARG A 535 -39.98 6.74 9.22
CA ARG A 535 -41.41 7.06 9.20
C ARG A 535 -42.13 6.29 8.09
N VAL A 536 -43.15 5.52 8.45
CA VAL A 536 -44.08 4.83 7.54
C VAL A 536 -45.48 5.42 7.73
N ASN A 537 -45.98 6.17 6.74
CA ASN A 537 -47.19 6.97 6.92
C ASN A 537 -48.49 6.16 6.97
N ASP A 538 -48.60 5.10 6.15
CA ASP A 538 -49.80 4.26 6.03
C ASP A 538 -49.59 2.93 6.77
N TRP A 539 -48.94 1.94 6.18
CA TRP A 539 -48.69 0.66 6.85
C TRP A 539 -47.32 0.05 6.58
N LEU A 540 -46.83 -0.70 7.56
CA LEU A 540 -45.66 -1.59 7.49
C LEU A 540 -46.11 -3.04 7.60
N SER A 541 -45.84 -3.86 6.59
CA SER A 541 -45.98 -5.32 6.67
C SER A 541 -44.64 -5.93 7.04
N LEU A 542 -44.58 -6.56 8.21
CA LEU A 542 -43.34 -7.08 8.80
C LEU A 542 -43.39 -8.61 8.83
N ALA A 543 -42.59 -9.25 7.97
CA ALA A 543 -42.31 -10.69 8.01
C ALA A 543 -40.82 -10.98 8.32
N GLY A 544 -39.91 -10.14 7.82
CA GLY A 544 -38.49 -10.16 8.20
C GLY A 544 -38.19 -9.45 9.53
N LYS A 545 -36.99 -8.90 9.66
CA LYS A 545 -36.49 -8.30 10.92
C LYS A 545 -36.48 -6.77 10.87
N LEU A 546 -36.84 -6.14 11.98
CA LEU A 546 -36.71 -4.70 12.21
C LEU A 546 -36.03 -4.46 13.56
N ASP A 547 -34.85 -3.84 13.54
CA ASP A 547 -34.13 -3.38 14.74
C ASP A 547 -34.15 -1.85 14.81
N VAL A 548 -34.46 -1.30 15.99
CA VAL A 548 -34.40 0.13 16.29
C VAL A 548 -33.54 0.31 17.54
N LEU A 549 -32.37 0.92 17.39
CA LEU A 549 -31.28 0.88 18.35
C LEU A 549 -30.80 2.30 18.71
N ASP A 550 -30.09 2.43 19.82
CA ASP A 550 -29.27 3.59 20.17
C ASP A 550 -29.95 4.97 20.07
N GLY A 551 -31.21 5.05 20.49
CA GLY A 551 -31.98 6.30 20.52
C GLY A 551 -32.59 6.71 19.18
N ALA A 552 -32.54 5.83 18.17
CA ALA A 552 -33.28 5.97 16.92
C ALA A 552 -34.80 5.84 17.12
N GLN A 553 -35.56 6.28 16.12
CA GLN A 553 -37.03 6.25 16.14
C GLN A 553 -37.60 5.52 14.93
N ALA A 554 -38.68 4.77 15.14
CA ALA A 554 -39.52 4.26 14.06
C ALA A 554 -40.98 4.63 14.34
N GLN A 555 -41.61 5.31 13.40
CA GLN A 555 -43.02 5.71 13.45
C GLN A 555 -43.75 4.99 12.31
N VAL A 556 -44.81 4.27 12.63
CA VAL A 556 -45.59 3.50 11.67
C VAL A 556 -47.06 3.82 11.90
N GLY A 557 -47.82 4.09 10.83
CA GLY A 557 -49.28 4.20 10.90
C GLY A 557 -49.90 2.90 11.41
N ASP A 558 -50.02 1.91 10.54
CA ASP A 558 -50.49 0.56 10.87
C ASP A 558 -49.37 -0.48 10.75
N LEU A 559 -49.16 -1.28 11.81
CA LEU A 559 -48.22 -2.40 11.79
C LEU A 559 -48.96 -3.71 11.52
N LEU A 560 -48.67 -4.32 10.37
CA LEU A 560 -49.23 -5.60 9.93
C LEU A 560 -48.17 -6.70 10.11
N LEU A 561 -48.28 -7.45 11.21
CA LEU A 561 -47.45 -8.65 11.42
C LEU A 561 -47.92 -9.77 10.50
N SER A 562 -47.04 -10.23 9.62
CA SER A 562 -47.34 -11.30 8.68
C SER A 562 -46.62 -12.57 9.10
N GLU A 563 -47.33 -13.48 9.78
CA GLU A 563 -46.96 -14.90 9.76
C GLU A 563 -47.46 -15.45 8.41
N ARG A 564 -46.62 -16.18 7.65
CA ARG A 564 -46.86 -16.73 6.29
C ARG A 564 -48.34 -16.81 5.83
N PRO A 565 -48.69 -16.54 4.56
CA PRO A 565 -49.98 -16.94 4.03
C PRO A 565 -50.00 -18.47 3.78
N ALA A 566 -50.06 -19.28 4.83
CA ALA A 566 -50.32 -20.71 4.72
C ALA A 566 -51.83 -20.97 4.84
N GLY A 567 -52.54 -20.79 3.71
CA GLY A 567 -53.88 -21.36 3.48
C GLY A 567 -55.04 -20.70 4.24
N ARG A 568 -56.16 -20.52 3.54
CA ARG A 568 -57.44 -20.05 4.08
C ARG A 568 -57.72 -20.65 5.47
N LYS A 569 -57.74 -19.81 6.51
CA LYS A 569 -58.63 -19.96 7.67
C LYS A 569 -58.80 -18.61 8.37
N ASN A 570 -60.01 -18.07 8.17
CA ASN A 570 -60.74 -17.06 8.95
C ASN A 570 -59.91 -16.00 9.69
N LEU A 571 -60.03 -14.76 9.21
CA LEU A 571 -59.78 -13.55 10.01
C LEU A 571 -60.44 -13.72 11.39
N ARG A 572 -59.60 -13.77 12.43
CA ARG A 572 -59.99 -13.28 13.75
C ARG A 572 -59.16 -12.02 13.99
N LYS A 573 -59.84 -10.92 14.31
CA LYS A 573 -59.21 -9.74 14.91
C LYS A 573 -58.42 -10.22 16.14
N PHE A 574 -57.10 -10.20 16.04
CA PHE A 574 -56.22 -10.27 17.19
C PHE A 574 -55.73 -8.85 17.45
N THR A 575 -56.35 -8.19 18.42
CA THR A 575 -55.71 -7.09 19.15
C THR A 575 -54.63 -7.70 20.03
N SER A 576 -53.40 -7.79 19.52
CA SER A 576 -52.23 -8.07 20.35
C SER A 576 -51.26 -6.92 20.25
N ALA A 577 -51.10 -6.21 21.37
CA ALA A 577 -50.03 -5.26 21.60
C ALA A 577 -48.68 -5.98 21.45
N ALA A 578 -48.06 -5.88 20.27
CA ALA A 578 -46.67 -6.27 20.09
C ALA A 578 -45.80 -5.10 20.58
N LYS A 579 -45.22 -5.27 21.77
CA LYS A 579 -44.20 -4.34 22.29
C LYS A 579 -42.99 -4.37 21.36
N ALA A 580 -42.67 -3.23 20.77
CA ALA A 580 -41.35 -2.94 20.25
C ALA A 580 -40.29 -3.22 21.34
N ARG A 581 -39.15 -3.81 20.96
CA ARG A 581 -37.97 -3.82 21.84
C ARG A 581 -37.46 -2.38 21.92
N ILE A 582 -37.54 -1.80 23.11
CA ILE A 582 -36.89 -0.53 23.45
C ILE A 582 -35.74 -0.89 24.37
N CYS A 583 -34.51 -0.83 23.87
CA CYS A 583 -33.32 -0.82 24.73
C CYS A 583 -33.10 0.63 25.17
N THR A 584 -33.15 0.90 26.47
CA THR A 584 -32.86 2.21 27.04
C THR A 584 -31.36 2.38 27.30
N PRO A 585 -30.81 3.60 27.28
CA PRO A 585 -29.37 3.82 27.44
C PRO A 585 -28.91 3.51 28.86
N GLY A 586 -27.98 2.56 29.03
CA GLY A 586 -27.35 2.26 30.33
C GLY A 586 -26.60 0.93 30.45
N ASP A 587 -26.81 -0.04 29.55
CA ASP A 587 -26.18 -1.37 29.70
C ASP A 587 -24.83 -1.46 28.95
N THR A 588 -23.81 -1.91 29.66
CA THR A 588 -22.45 -2.16 29.14
C THR A 588 -22.35 -3.50 28.38
N PRO A 589 -21.38 -3.67 27.47
CA PRO A 589 -21.39 -4.74 26.49
C PRO A 589 -20.88 -6.06 27.09
N MET A 590 -21.77 -6.82 27.73
CA MET A 590 -21.72 -8.28 27.87
C MET A 590 -22.79 -8.73 28.87
N SER A 591 -24.04 -8.89 28.44
CA SER A 591 -24.91 -9.91 29.03
C SER A 591 -26.11 -10.19 28.12
N MET A 592 -26.31 -11.47 27.84
CA MET A 592 -27.51 -12.01 27.19
C MET A 592 -28.76 -11.61 27.97
N CYS A 593 -29.61 -10.78 27.38
CA CYS A 593 -30.91 -10.45 27.97
C CYS A 593 -31.94 -11.53 27.61
N TRP A 594 -31.95 -12.61 28.38
CA TRP A 594 -33.10 -13.52 28.51
C TRP A 594 -33.69 -13.37 29.91
N ARG A 595 -34.94 -12.92 30.03
CA ARG A 595 -35.91 -13.47 31.00
C ARG A 595 -37.32 -12.92 30.80
N TRP A 596 -38.26 -13.85 30.63
CA TRP A 596 -39.68 -13.65 30.84
C TRP A 596 -39.97 -13.53 32.34
N ARG A 597 -40.82 -12.56 32.73
CA ARG A 597 -41.60 -12.63 33.97
C ARG A 597 -42.93 -11.90 33.80
N THR A 598 -44.01 -12.65 33.81
CA THR A 598 -45.37 -12.20 34.08
C THR A 598 -45.53 -11.97 35.58
N VAL A 599 -45.95 -10.77 36.00
CA VAL A 599 -46.77 -10.55 37.21
C VAL A 599 -47.66 -9.33 36.95
N GLY A 600 -48.95 -9.46 37.23
CA GLY A 600 -50.00 -8.51 36.84
C GLY A 600 -50.40 -7.44 37.86
N ALA A 601 -51.59 -6.89 37.55
CA ALA A 601 -52.49 -6.02 38.32
C ALA A 601 -52.29 -4.48 38.22
N SER A 602 -53.22 -3.90 37.44
CA SER A 602 -54.10 -2.74 37.74
C SER A 602 -53.48 -1.36 38.01
N VAL A 603 -53.86 -0.34 37.23
CA VAL A 603 -54.94 0.62 37.55
C VAL A 603 -55.40 1.32 36.25
N MET A 604 -56.71 1.29 36.08
CA MET A 604 -57.52 2.01 35.09
C MET A 604 -57.64 3.47 35.50
N THR A 605 -57.35 4.43 34.62
CA THR A 605 -57.89 5.79 34.75
C THR A 605 -58.28 6.30 33.37
N ILE A 606 -59.59 6.29 33.12
CA ILE A 606 -60.23 7.11 32.10
C ILE A 606 -60.68 8.37 32.84
N ASN A 607 -60.43 9.55 32.27
CA ASN A 607 -61.30 10.71 32.51
C ASN A 607 -61.38 11.56 31.23
N SER A 608 -62.62 11.56 30.71
CA SER A 608 -63.30 12.47 29.77
C SER A 608 -62.58 12.93 28.51
#